data_AF-A0A9Q6Z179-F1
#
_entry.id   AF-A0A9Q6Z179-F1
#
_cell.length_a   1.000
_cell.length_b   1.000
_cell.length_c   1.000
_cell.angle_alpha   90.00
_cell.angle_beta   90.00
_cell.angle_gamma   90.00
#
_symmetry.space_group_name_H-M   'P 1'
#
loop_
_entity.id
_entity.type
_entity.pdbx_description
1 polymer ?
#
loop_
_entity_poly.entity_id
_entity_poly.type
_entity_poly.pdbx_seq_one_letter_code
_entity_poly.pdbx_strand_id
1 'polypeptide(L)' 'MLKKWLFLLVILVVLGIFATFVIFDAKDHCLDYGGRYNDNTQQCEQ' A
#
# COMPACT_ATOMS: atom_id res chain seq x y z
N MET A 1 -29.91 0.64 8.57
CA MET A 1 -28.77 1.58 8.56
C MET A 1 -27.45 0.91 8.91
N LEU A 2 -27.33 0.20 10.04
CA LEU A 2 -26.08 -0.41 10.53
C LEU A 2 -25.34 -1.33 9.52
N LYS A 3 -26.08 -2.15 8.76
CA LYS A 3 -25.49 -3.07 7.76
C LYS A 3 -24.76 -2.34 6.61
N LYS A 4 -25.20 -1.14 6.22
CA LYS A 4 -24.53 -0.32 5.18
C LYS A 4 -23.20 0.23 5.67
N TRP A 5 -23.14 0.68 6.92
CA TRP A 5 -21.91 1.15 7.56
C TRP A 5 -20.89 0.03 7.79
N LEU A 6 -21.37 -1.16 8.16
CA LEU A 6 -20.52 -2.34 8.30
C LEU A 6 -19.87 -2.72 6.96
N PHE A 7 -20.64 -2.67 5.87
CA PHE A 7 -20.12 -2.95 4.53
C PHE A 7 -19.08 -1.91 4.08
N LEU A 8 -19.32 -0.63 4.37
CA LEU A 8 -18.38 0.45 4.12
C LEU A 8 -17.06 0.28 4.90
N LEU A 9 -17.15 -0.12 6.18
CA LEU A 9 -15.97 -0.42 6.99
C LEU A 9 -15.15 -1.58 6.43
N VAL A 10 -15.81 -2.66 6.00
CA VAL A 10 -15.11 -3.81 5.39
C VAL A 10 -14.38 -3.38 4.12
N ILE A 11 -15.02 -2.59 3.26
CA ILE A 11 -14.37 -2.07 2.04
C ILE A 11 -13.14 -1.23 2.39
N LEU A 12 -13.24 -0.33 3.37
CA LEU A 12 -12.10 0.49 3.80
C LEU A 12 -10.95 -0.34 4.36
N VAL A 13 -11.25 -1.38 5.14
CA VAL A 13 -10.22 -2.29 5.67
C VAL A 13 -9.53 -3.05 4.53
N VAL A 14 -10.28 -3.58 3.58
CA VAL A 14 -9.72 -4.30 2.42
C VAL A 14 -8.84 -3.38 1.57
N LEU A 15 -9.29 -2.15 1.30
CA LEU A 15 -8.50 -1.15 0.57
C LEU A 15 -7.23 -0.76 1.32
N GLY A 16 -7.31 -0.58 2.65
CA GLY A 16 -6.16 -0.27 3.49
C GLY A 16 -5.10 -1.39 3.46
N ILE A 17 -5.54 -2.64 3.62
CA ILE A 17 -4.64 -3.81 3.53
C ILE A 17 -4.01 -3.88 2.14
N PHE A 18 -4.80 -3.77 1.07
CA PHE A 18 -4.29 -3.81 -0.29
C PHE A 18 -3.24 -2.72 -0.57
N ALA A 19 -3.51 -1.49 -0.13
CA ALA A 19 -2.58 -0.38 -0.27
C ALA A 19 -1.24 -0.66 0.45
N THR A 20 -1.27 -1.26 1.65
CA THR A 20 -0.02 -1.62 2.34
C THR A 20 0.78 -2.64 1.56
N PHE A 21 0.17 -3.72 1.04
CA PHE A 21 0.87 -4.74 0.26
C PHE A 21 1.54 -4.18 -0.99
N VAL A 22 0.86 -3.30 -1.74
CA VAL A 22 1.42 -2.69 -2.96
C VAL A 22 2.63 -1.79 -2.65
N ILE A 23 2.60 -1.06 -1.53
CA ILE A 23 3.71 -0.19 -1.13
C ILE A 23 4.93 -1.01 -0.70
N PHE A 24 4.72 -2.09 0.07
CA PHE A 24 5.81 -2.98 0.48
C PHE A 24 6.45 -3.68 -0.72
N ASP A 25 5.63 -4.18 -1.66
CA ASP A 25 6.12 -4.84 -2.88
C ASP A 25 6.98 -3.90 -3.74
N ALA A 26 6.51 -2.65 -3.97
CA ALA A 26 7.27 -1.66 -4.72
C ALA A 26 8.60 -1.27 -4.03
N LYS A 27 8.62 -1.25 -2.69
CA LYS A 27 9.82 -0.96 -1.91
C LYS A 27 10.83 -2.10 -2.00
N ASP A 28 10.39 -3.34 -1.76
CA ASP A 28 11.26 -4.52 -1.82
C ASP A 28 11.83 -4.68 -3.24
N HIS A 29 10.99 -4.55 -4.26
CA HIS A 29 11.42 -4.62 -5.65
C HIS A 29 12.35 -3.47 -6.07
N CYS A 30 12.28 -2.30 -5.42
CA CYS A 30 13.25 -1.23 -5.64
C CYS A 30 14.64 -1.59 -5.08
N LEU A 31 14.65 -2.13 -3.86
CA LEU A 31 15.87 -2.49 -3.14
C LEU A 31 16.58 -3.69 -3.78
N ASP A 32 15.82 -4.68 -4.26
CA ASP A 32 16.35 -5.88 -4.93
C ASP A 32 17.12 -5.56 -6.22
N TYR A 33 16.75 -4.46 -6.91
CA TYR A 33 17.39 -4.00 -8.14
C TYR A 33 18.52 -2.98 -7.89
N GLY A 34 18.86 -2.74 -6.61
CA GLY A 34 19.92 -1.82 -6.20
C GLY A 34 19.52 -0.34 -6.23
N GLY A 35 18.23 -0.04 -6.33
CA GLY A 35 17.70 1.31 -6.22
C GLY A 35 17.63 1.79 -4.76
N ARG A 36 17.40 3.09 -4.60
CA ARG A 36 17.08 3.71 -3.31
C ARG A 36 15.60 4.07 -3.28
N TYR A 37 14.86 3.41 -2.41
CA TYR A 37 13.45 3.75 -2.20
C TYR A 37 13.33 5.01 -1.35
N ASN A 38 12.62 6.02 -1.85
CA ASN A 38 12.32 7.25 -1.12
C ASN A 38 10.95 7.14 -0.44
N ASP A 39 10.96 6.97 0.89
CA ASP A 39 9.74 6.81 1.70
C ASP A 39 8.81 8.05 1.65
N ASN A 40 9.33 9.24 1.30
CA ASN A 40 8.52 10.46 1.23
C ASN A 40 7.76 10.60 -0.09
N THR A 41 8.38 10.22 -1.21
CA THR A 41 7.77 10.30 -2.55
C THR A 41 7.15 8.98 -2.98
N GLN A 42 7.41 7.89 -2.25
CA GLN A 42 7.04 6.52 -2.59
C GLN A 42 7.60 6.07 -3.95
N GLN A 43 8.72 6.65 -4.37
CA GLN A 43 9.36 6.37 -5.65
C GLN A 43 10.69 5.66 -5.45
N CYS A 44 11.02 4.79 -6.41
CA CYS A 44 12.34 4.21 -6.52
C CYS A 44 13.26 5.17 -7.29
N GLU A 45 14.35 5.59 -6.68
CA GLU A 45 15.40 6.41 -7.28
C GLU A 45 16.58 5.50 -7.64
N GLN A 46 17.11 5.62 -8.86
CA GLN A 46 18.26 4.84 -9.34
C GLN A 46 19.44 5.75 -9.62
#